data_AF-A0A934ZQI3-F1
#
_entry.id   AF-A0A934ZQI3-F1
#
_cell.length_a   1.000
_cell.length_b   1.000
_cell.length_c   1.000
_cell.angle_alpha   90.00
_cell.angle_beta   90.00
_cell.angle_gamma   90.00
#
_symmetry.space_group_name_H-M   'P 1'
#
loop_
_entity.id
_entity.type
_entity.pdbx_description
1 polymer ?
#
loop_
_entity_poly.entity_id
_entity_poly.type
_entity_poly.pdbx_seq_one_letter_code
_entity_poly.pdbx_strand_id
1 'polypeptide(L)'
;MKGDSYVRASTRRPQAKRARADACGEVCDVEVIQADAVKVARAALPSAAEGERLVGLFAAFANATRLALLVALRSALGRERPELCVCDLVAITGASQSMVSHQLSVLRQLGLATPRREGRLIYYRLAPGPLAELLDDALALARGRQP
;
A
#
# COMPACT_ATOMS: atom_id res chain seq x y z
N MET A 1 -16.99 -34.34 35.09
CA MET A 1 -15.74 -34.95 34.58
C MET A 1 -16.09 -35.89 33.44
N LYS A 2 -15.30 -35.84 32.36
CA LYS A 2 -15.49 -36.42 31.00
C LYS A 2 -16.41 -35.58 30.12
N GLY A 3 -15.96 -34.93 29.06
CA GLY A 3 -14.68 -34.97 28.35
C GLY A 3 -14.98 -34.80 26.87
N ASP A 4 -15.04 -33.55 26.42
CA ASP A 4 -15.44 -33.15 25.08
C ASP A 4 -14.45 -33.66 24.01
N SER A 5 -15.06 -34.11 22.93
CA SER A 5 -14.48 -34.48 21.65
C SER A 5 -13.78 -33.30 20.99
N TYR A 6 -12.51 -33.46 20.62
CA TYR A 6 -11.94 -32.71 19.50
C TYR A 6 -11.10 -33.61 18.59
N VAL A 7 -11.34 -33.43 17.31
CA VAL A 7 -11.03 -34.30 16.17
C VAL A 7 -9.52 -34.27 15.87
N ARG A 8 -8.95 -35.45 15.60
CA ARG A 8 -7.57 -35.64 15.16
C ARG A 8 -7.32 -34.95 13.81
N ALA A 9 -6.51 -33.90 13.80
CA ALA A 9 -5.96 -33.32 12.58
C ALA A 9 -5.07 -34.36 11.88
N SER A 10 -5.55 -34.93 10.79
CA SER A 10 -4.80 -35.82 9.91
C SER A 10 -3.78 -35.00 9.12
N THR A 11 -2.54 -34.93 9.61
CA THR A 11 -1.41 -34.35 8.89
C THR A 11 -0.93 -35.32 7.80
N ARG A 12 -1.62 -35.36 6.65
CA ARG A 12 -1.03 -35.99 5.45
C ARG A 12 -0.06 -35.00 4.80
N ARG A 13 1.23 -35.34 4.91
CA ARG A 13 2.36 -34.77 4.16
C ARG A 13 2.06 -34.85 2.65
N PRO A 14 2.07 -33.75 1.87
CA PRO A 14 2.00 -33.87 0.42
C PRO A 14 3.40 -34.27 -0.08
N GLN A 15 3.51 -35.50 -0.59
CA GLN A 15 4.73 -35.98 -1.21
C GLN A 15 4.85 -35.38 -2.61
N ALA A 16 5.88 -34.55 -2.82
CA ALA A 16 6.22 -34.01 -4.13
C ALA A 16 6.75 -35.13 -5.05
N LYS A 17 5.92 -35.59 -6.00
CA LYS A 17 6.41 -36.40 -7.13
C LYS A 17 6.92 -35.46 -8.22
N ARG A 18 8.21 -35.58 -8.55
CA ARG A 18 8.83 -34.95 -9.72
C ARG A 18 8.07 -35.39 -10.98
N ALA A 19 7.45 -34.46 -11.69
CA ALA A 19 6.88 -34.74 -13.01
C ALA A 19 8.02 -34.85 -14.03
N ARG A 20 8.30 -36.08 -14.49
CA ARG A 20 8.78 -36.28 -15.86
C ARG A 20 7.53 -36.46 -16.70
N ALA A 21 7.38 -35.63 -17.72
CA ALA A 21 6.37 -35.76 -18.75
C ALA A 21 6.57 -37.11 -19.44
N ASP A 22 5.57 -37.99 -19.40
CA ASP A 22 5.24 -38.91 -20.50
C ASP A 22 3.89 -39.59 -20.21
N ALA A 23 2.98 -39.40 -21.16
CA ALA A 23 1.80 -40.19 -21.52
C ALA A 23 0.98 -40.88 -20.39
N CYS A 24 -0.11 -40.23 -19.96
CA CYS A 24 -1.36 -40.95 -19.70
C CYS A 24 -2.54 -40.00 -19.90
N GLY A 25 -3.45 -40.36 -20.81
CA GLY A 25 -4.72 -39.67 -21.02
C GLY A 25 -5.73 -40.11 -19.97
N GLU A 26 -5.80 -39.37 -18.88
CA GLU A 26 -6.92 -39.33 -17.94
C GLU A 26 -6.88 -37.93 -17.30
N VAL A 27 -8.00 -37.21 -17.31
CA VAL A 27 -8.12 -35.89 -16.69
C VAL A 27 -7.92 -36.08 -15.19
N CYS A 28 -6.70 -35.82 -14.74
CA CYS A 28 -6.33 -35.89 -13.34
C CYS A 28 -6.81 -34.58 -12.68
N ASP A 29 -7.91 -34.62 -11.93
CA ASP A 29 -8.43 -33.54 -11.07
C ASP A 29 -7.53 -33.26 -9.84
N VAL A 30 -6.22 -33.42 -10.00
CA VAL A 30 -5.25 -33.11 -8.96
C VAL A 30 -4.78 -31.69 -9.19
N GLU A 31 -5.05 -30.80 -8.24
CA GLU A 31 -4.43 -29.48 -8.19
C GLU A 31 -2.91 -29.64 -8.08
N VAL A 32 -2.23 -29.66 -9.23
CA VAL A 32 -0.77 -29.78 -9.27
C VAL A 32 -0.18 -28.42 -8.87
N ILE A 33 0.28 -28.33 -7.63
CA ILE A 33 1.06 -27.19 -7.17
C ILE A 33 2.38 -27.15 -7.93
N GLN A 34 2.61 -26.05 -8.67
CA GLN A 34 3.88 -25.79 -9.35
C GLN A 34 4.98 -25.46 -8.33
N ALA A 35 5.66 -26.50 -7.83
CA ALA A 35 6.60 -26.41 -6.71
C ALA A 35 7.70 -25.36 -6.91
N ASP A 36 8.25 -25.27 -8.12
CA ASP A 36 9.30 -24.29 -8.44
C ASP A 36 8.77 -22.84 -8.40
N ALA A 37 7.59 -22.60 -9.00
CA ALA A 37 6.92 -21.30 -8.95
C ALA A 37 6.58 -20.89 -7.51
N VAL A 38 6.09 -21.83 -6.68
CA VAL A 38 5.81 -21.58 -5.26
C VAL A 38 7.08 -21.26 -4.48
N LYS A 39 8.18 -21.96 -4.74
CA LYS A 39 9.47 -21.68 -4.08
C LYS A 39 9.95 -20.26 -4.39
N VAL A 40 9.88 -19.84 -5.66
CA VAL A 40 10.24 -18.48 -6.09
C VAL A 40 9.33 -17.45 -5.43
N ALA A 41 8.01 -17.64 -5.51
CA ALA A 41 7.05 -16.69 -4.95
C ALA A 41 7.20 -16.53 -3.42
N ARG A 42 7.40 -17.63 -2.69
CA ARG A 42 7.64 -17.59 -1.24
C ARG A 42 8.92 -16.84 -0.87
N ALA A 43 9.97 -16.95 -1.68
CA ALA A 43 11.22 -16.22 -1.45
C ALA A 43 11.08 -14.71 -1.73
N ALA A 44 10.12 -14.32 -2.57
CA ALA A 44 9.84 -12.92 -2.88
C ALA A 44 8.86 -12.25 -1.90
N LEU A 45 8.22 -13.00 -0.99
CA LEU A 45 7.34 -12.42 0.01
C LEU A 45 8.13 -11.52 0.97
N PRO A 46 7.56 -10.37 1.37
CA PRO A 46 8.17 -9.54 2.40
C PRO A 46 8.24 -10.32 3.71
N SER A 47 9.24 -10.01 4.55
CA SER A 47 9.24 -10.43 5.94
C SER A 47 7.97 -9.92 6.65
N ALA A 48 7.58 -10.55 7.76
CA ALA A 48 6.39 -10.14 8.51
C ALA A 48 6.43 -8.65 8.89
N ALA A 49 7.59 -8.15 9.33
CA ALA A 49 7.77 -6.75 9.69
C ALA A 49 7.70 -5.80 8.48
N GLU A 50 8.20 -6.20 7.30
CA GLU A 50 8.03 -5.44 6.06
C GLU A 50 6.57 -5.42 5.62
N GLY A 51 5.87 -6.55 5.74
CA GLY A 51 4.44 -6.67 5.46
C GLY A 51 3.60 -5.72 6.31
N GLU A 52 3.85 -5.67 7.63
CA GLU A 52 3.15 -4.74 8.53
C GLU A 52 3.41 -3.27 8.16
N ARG A 53 4.65 -2.92 7.81
CA ARG A 53 4.99 -1.57 7.34
C ARG A 53 4.28 -1.23 6.02
N LEU A 54 4.22 -2.17 5.07
CA LEU A 54 3.50 -2.00 3.81
C LEU A 54 2.00 -1.81 4.05
N VAL A 55 1.39 -2.59 4.93
CA VAL A 55 -0.03 -2.43 5.30
C VAL A 55 -0.28 -1.05 5.91
N GLY A 56 0.57 -0.59 6.83
CA GLY A 56 0.47 0.74 7.41
C GLY A 56 0.59 1.85 6.36
N LEU A 57 1.51 1.71 5.41
CA LEU A 57 1.68 2.64 4.30
C LEU A 57 0.44 2.66 3.38
N PHE A 58 -0.07 1.49 2.96
CA PHE A 58 -1.25 1.42 2.10
C PHE A 58 -2.53 1.89 2.78
N ALA A 59 -2.66 1.69 4.10
CA ALA A 59 -3.75 2.27 4.86
C ALA A 59 -3.76 3.80 4.81
N ALA A 60 -2.58 4.44 4.70
CA ALA A 60 -2.47 5.87 4.46
C ALA A 60 -3.13 6.30 3.15
N PHE A 61 -2.92 5.51 2.09
CA PHE A 61 -3.47 5.76 0.75
C PHE A 61 -4.93 5.34 0.60
N ALA A 62 -5.44 4.43 1.43
CA ALA A 62 -6.83 3.96 1.40
C ALA A 62 -7.86 4.98 1.95
N ASN A 63 -7.67 6.27 1.67
CA ASN A 63 -8.59 7.35 2.05
C ASN A 63 -8.59 8.48 1.00
N ALA A 64 -9.77 8.82 0.50
CA ALA A 64 -9.92 9.81 -0.56
C ALA A 64 -9.39 11.21 -0.18
N THR A 65 -9.66 11.69 1.03
CA THR A 65 -9.18 13.01 1.49
C THR A 65 -7.66 13.03 1.62
N ARG A 66 -7.04 11.97 2.17
CA ARG A 66 -5.57 11.89 2.26
C ARG A 66 -4.92 11.85 0.89
N LEU A 67 -5.48 11.07 -0.05
CA LEU A 67 -4.99 11.06 -1.43
C LEU A 67 -5.11 12.44 -2.08
N ALA A 68 -6.25 13.13 -1.92
CA ALA A 68 -6.43 14.47 -2.46
C ALA A 68 -5.38 15.46 -1.91
N LEU A 69 -5.10 15.42 -0.60
CA LEU A 69 -4.05 16.23 0.02
C LEU A 69 -2.65 15.90 -0.52
N LEU A 70 -2.31 14.61 -0.63
CA LEU A 70 -1.02 14.18 -1.17
C LEU A 70 -0.83 14.58 -2.63
N VAL A 71 -1.87 14.44 -3.47
CA VAL A 71 -1.85 14.87 -4.86
C VAL A 71 -1.73 16.39 -4.97
N ALA A 72 -2.40 17.16 -4.09
CA ALA A 72 -2.25 18.61 -4.03
C ALA A 72 -0.81 19.03 -3.65
N LEU A 73 -0.20 18.37 -2.66
CA LEU A 73 1.19 18.63 -2.29
C LEU A 73 2.16 18.20 -3.42
N ARG A 74 1.87 17.10 -4.12
CA ARG A 74 2.63 16.64 -5.29
C ARG A 74 2.57 17.64 -6.44
N SER A 75 1.42 18.24 -6.72
CA SER A 75 1.26 19.21 -7.81
C SER A 75 1.94 20.54 -7.52
N ALA A 76 2.23 20.84 -6.26
CA ALA A 76 3.03 21.99 -5.87
C ALA A 76 4.52 21.81 -6.18
N LEU A 77 5.00 20.56 -6.38
CA LEU A 77 6.39 20.33 -6.79
C LEU A 77 6.66 20.98 -8.15
N GLY A 78 7.78 21.70 -8.26
CA GLY A 78 8.15 22.47 -9.47
C GLY A 78 7.73 23.95 -9.43
N ARG A 79 6.95 24.37 -8.43
CA ARG A 79 6.72 25.79 -8.14
C ARG A 79 7.93 26.40 -7.42
N GLU A 80 8.09 27.71 -7.50
CA GLU A 80 9.14 28.46 -6.77
C GLU A 80 9.12 28.14 -5.26
N ARG A 81 7.93 28.00 -4.69
CA ARG A 81 7.70 27.44 -3.36
C ARG A 81 6.82 26.18 -3.45
N PRO A 82 7.40 24.98 -3.33
CA PRO A 82 6.68 23.71 -3.45
C PRO A 82 6.00 23.32 -2.13
N GLU A 83 5.17 24.21 -1.61
CA GLU A 83 4.48 24.06 -0.33
C GLU A 83 3.10 24.74 -0.38
N LEU A 84 2.15 24.23 0.40
CA LEU A 84 0.78 24.74 0.50
C LEU A 84 0.41 24.94 1.96
N CYS A 85 -0.28 26.03 2.28
CA CYS A 85 -0.79 26.22 3.63
C CYS A 85 -2.11 25.46 3.85
N VAL A 86 -2.55 25.36 5.10
CA VAL A 86 -3.83 24.70 5.44
C VAL A 86 -5.02 25.35 4.71
N CYS A 87 -5.01 26.68 4.54
CA CYS A 87 -6.09 27.39 3.83
C CYS A 87 -6.15 26.98 2.35
N ASP A 88 -5.00 26.85 1.69
CA ASP A 88 -4.93 26.39 0.29
C ASP A 88 -5.48 24.97 0.17
N LEU A 89 -5.08 24.08 1.08
CA LEU A 89 -5.52 22.68 1.07
C LEU A 89 -7.02 22.54 1.37
N VAL A 90 -7.59 23.39 2.22
CA VAL A 90 -9.04 23.50 2.42
C VAL A 90 -9.73 23.93 1.13
N ALA A 91 -9.23 24.98 0.47
CA ALA A 91 -9.80 25.47 -0.79
C ALA A 91 -9.73 24.42 -1.92
N ILE A 92 -8.63 23.66 -2.00
CA ILE A 92 -8.42 22.61 -3.01
C ILE A 92 -9.32 21.39 -2.76
N THR A 93 -9.44 20.96 -1.50
CA THR A 93 -10.15 19.71 -1.17
C THR A 93 -11.64 19.91 -0.92
N GLY A 94 -12.09 21.14 -0.64
CA GLY A 94 -13.46 21.44 -0.20
C GLY A 94 -13.81 20.90 1.20
N ALA A 95 -12.85 20.26 1.88
CA ALA A 95 -13.06 19.71 3.22
C ALA A 95 -12.93 20.81 4.30
N SER A 96 -13.53 20.59 5.47
CA SER A 96 -13.39 21.52 6.59
C SER A 96 -11.94 21.63 7.08
N GLN A 97 -11.56 22.77 7.63
CA GLN A 97 -10.22 22.99 8.19
C GLN A 97 -9.85 21.98 9.28
N SER A 98 -10.82 21.57 10.11
CA SER A 98 -10.62 20.54 11.13
C SER A 98 -10.26 19.20 10.50
N MET A 99 -10.98 18.80 9.45
CA MET A 99 -10.70 17.57 8.70
C MET A 99 -9.32 17.60 8.04
N VAL A 100 -8.99 18.68 7.33
CA VAL A 100 -7.68 18.84 6.69
C VAL A 100 -6.55 18.78 7.72
N SER A 101 -6.69 19.49 8.84
CA SER A 101 -5.68 19.51 9.91
C SER A 101 -5.48 18.12 10.51
N HIS A 102 -6.56 17.38 10.76
CA HIS A 102 -6.49 16.01 11.26
C HIS A 102 -5.78 15.07 10.26
N GLN A 103 -6.16 15.10 8.98
CA GLN A 103 -5.51 14.27 7.97
C GLN A 103 -4.04 14.63 7.77
N LEU A 104 -3.67 15.91 7.81
CA LEU A 104 -2.26 16.34 7.76
C LEU A 104 -1.45 15.86 8.97
N SER A 105 -2.06 15.75 10.15
CA SER A 105 -1.41 15.15 11.32
C SER A 105 -1.09 13.68 11.08
N VAL A 106 -2.05 12.92 10.54
CA VAL A 106 -1.86 11.50 10.17
C VAL A 106 -0.76 11.37 9.11
N LEU A 107 -0.80 12.17 8.04
CA LEU A 107 0.23 12.14 6.99
C LEU A 107 1.63 12.48 7.52
N ARG A 108 1.73 13.39 8.51
CA ARG A 108 2.99 13.69 9.19
C ARG A 108 3.50 12.52 10.03
N GLN A 109 2.62 11.88 10.80
CA GLN A 109 2.99 10.72 11.62
C GLN A 109 3.50 9.56 10.75
N LEU A 110 2.98 9.43 9.54
CA LEU A 110 3.41 8.45 8.55
C LEU A 110 4.62 8.90 7.72
N GLY A 111 5.17 10.08 7.98
CA GLY A 111 6.33 10.61 7.26
C GLY A 111 6.06 11.00 5.81
N LEU A 112 4.81 11.18 5.40
CA LEU A 112 4.40 11.48 4.02
C LEU A 112 4.31 12.98 3.72
N ALA A 113 4.22 13.81 4.76
CA ALA A 113 4.20 15.27 4.63
C ALA A 113 5.10 15.94 5.67
N THR A 114 5.81 17.00 5.26
CA THR A 114 6.69 17.78 6.13
C THR A 114 6.09 19.17 6.40
N PRO A 115 5.95 19.59 7.67
CA PRO A 115 5.50 20.93 8.02
C PRO A 115 6.65 21.95 8.01
N ARG A 116 6.34 23.21 7.71
CA ARG A 116 7.22 24.37 7.91
C ARG A 116 6.39 25.54 8.43
N ARG A 117 6.89 26.25 9.45
CA ARG A 117 6.19 27.40 10.02
C ARG A 117 6.77 28.71 9.50
N GLU A 118 5.90 29.64 9.12
CA GLU A 118 6.26 31.01 8.74
C GLU A 118 5.25 31.98 9.36
N GLY A 119 5.72 32.71 10.38
CA GLY A 119 4.85 33.54 11.23
C GLY A 119 3.72 32.72 11.88
N ARG A 120 2.48 33.06 11.55
CA ARG A 120 1.27 32.40 12.06
C ARG A 120 0.81 31.22 11.19
N LEU A 121 1.36 31.06 9.99
CA LEU A 121 0.97 30.02 9.05
C LEU A 121 1.86 28.79 9.15
N ILE A 122 1.26 27.63 8.90
CA ILE A 122 1.97 26.36 8.73
C ILE A 122 1.76 25.93 7.28
N TYR A 123 2.87 25.77 6.59
CA TYR A 123 2.95 25.24 5.23
C TYR A 123 3.31 23.76 5.30
N TYR A 124 2.84 23.01 4.33
CA TYR A 124 3.10 21.60 4.17
C TYR A 124 3.69 21.37 2.79
N ARG A 125 4.66 20.46 2.73
CA ARG A 125 5.20 19.91 1.48
C ARG A 125 5.16 18.40 1.52
N LEU A 126 5.18 17.78 0.34
CA LEU A 126 5.36 16.34 0.23
C LEU A 126 6.71 15.95 0.87
N ALA A 127 6.75 14.83 1.57
CA ALA A 127 8.02 14.32 2.09
C ALA A 127 8.98 13.97 0.94
N PRO A 128 10.28 14.24 1.09
CA PRO A 128 11.26 13.86 0.08
C PRO A 128 11.34 12.33 -0.04
N GLY A 129 11.55 11.83 -1.25
CA GLY A 129 11.71 10.40 -1.52
C GLY A 129 10.78 9.90 -2.64
N PRO A 130 10.56 8.57 -2.72
CA PRO A 130 9.88 7.93 -3.86
C PRO A 130 8.37 8.18 -3.91
N LEU A 131 7.80 8.84 -2.90
CA LEU A 131 6.37 9.11 -2.82
C LEU A 131 5.85 9.93 -4.01
N ALA A 132 6.67 10.85 -4.53
CA ALA A 132 6.26 11.67 -5.67
C ALA A 132 6.04 10.82 -6.93
N GLU A 133 7.00 9.95 -7.25
CA GLU A 133 6.95 9.04 -8.39
C GLU A 133 5.83 8.01 -8.22
N LEU A 134 5.69 7.45 -7.01
CA LEU A 134 4.58 6.53 -6.70
C LEU A 134 3.21 7.15 -6.95
N LEU A 135 3.01 8.42 -6.57
CA LEU A 135 1.75 9.13 -6.82
C LEU A 135 1.53 9.38 -8.32
N ASP A 136 2.59 9.67 -9.08
CA ASP A 136 2.50 9.88 -10.53
C ASP A 136 2.08 8.58 -11.24
N ASP A 137 2.72 7.46 -10.90
CA ASP A 137 2.39 6.14 -11.44
C ASP A 137 0.96 5.73 -11.08
N ALA A 138 0.57 5.90 -9.80
CA ALA A 138 -0.78 5.61 -9.34
C ALA A 138 -1.84 6.45 -10.09
N LEU A 139 -1.57 7.73 -10.35
CA LEU A 139 -2.45 8.60 -11.12
C LEU A 139 -2.51 8.20 -12.60
N ALA A 140 -1.39 7.77 -13.20
CA ALA A 140 -1.35 7.27 -14.57
C ALA A 140 -2.23 6.02 -14.72
N LEU A 141 -2.06 5.05 -13.82
CA LEU A 141 -2.88 3.84 -13.76
C LEU A 141 -4.36 4.15 -13.59
N ALA A 142 -4.72 5.03 -12.65
CA ALA A 142 -6.11 5.42 -12.39
C ALA A 142 -6.77 6.13 -13.58
N ARG A 143 -5.99 6.81 -14.42
CA ARG A 143 -6.46 7.49 -15.64
C ARG A 143 -6.56 6.57 -16.86
N GLY A 144 -6.24 5.29 -16.72
CA GLY A 144 -6.22 4.35 -17.84
C GLY A 144 -5.08 4.59 -18.84
N ARG A 145 -4.06 5.38 -18.47
CA ARG A 145 -2.79 5.40 -19.20
C ARG A 145 -1.95 4.24 -18.66
N GLN A 146 -2.02 3.10 -19.33
CA GLN A 146 -0.96 2.11 -19.17
C GLN A 146 0.30 2.64 -19.90
N PRO A 147 1.49 2.47 -19.33
CA PRO A 147 2.76 2.83 -19.96
C PRO A 147 3.00 2.06 -21.26
#